data_AF-A0A0G4LK91-F1
#
_entry.id   AF-A0A0G4LK91-F1
#
_cell.length_a   1.000
_cell.length_b   1.000
_cell.length_c   1.000
_cell.angle_alpha   90.00
_cell.angle_beta   90.00
_cell.angle_gamma   90.00
#
_symmetry.space_group_name_H-M   'P 1'
#
loop_
_entity.id
_entity.type
_entity.pdbx_description
1 polymer ?
#
loop_
_entity_poly.entity_id
_entity_poly.type
_entity_poly.pdbx_seq_one_letter_code
_entity_poly.pdbx_strand_id
1 'polypeptide(L)'
;KAAAARAVSEHLQPSHRYVGIGSGSTVVYVVDAIAAKGPSFWGEMTFFPTGSQSKGLIRAAGLRLCNLDDRPLESGKPVTLDVAFDGADE
;
A
#
# COMPACT_ATOMS: atom_id res chain seq x y z
N LYS A 1 9.37 -2.33 -12.50
CA LYS A 1 8.21 -1.60 -13.07
C LYS A 1 7.09 -2.51 -13.58
N ALA A 2 7.31 -3.35 -14.62
CA ALA A 2 6.24 -4.20 -15.18
C ALA A 2 5.60 -5.15 -14.15
N ALA A 3 6.44 -5.79 -13.31
CA ALA A 3 5.96 -6.66 -12.23
C ALA A 3 5.05 -5.92 -11.23
N ALA A 4 5.45 -4.73 -10.78
CA ALA A 4 4.65 -3.91 -9.86
C ALA A 4 3.30 -3.49 -10.46
N ALA A 5 3.30 -3.03 -11.72
CA ALA A 5 2.07 -2.66 -12.42
C ALA A 5 1.11 -3.86 -12.56
N ARG A 6 1.65 -5.03 -12.91
CA ARG A 6 0.88 -6.27 -13.00
C ARG A 6 0.32 -6.69 -11.64
N ALA A 7 1.16 -6.70 -10.60
CA ALA A 7 0.74 -7.07 -9.25
C ALA A 7 -0.40 -6.16 -8.74
N VAL A 8 -0.29 -4.85 -8.93
CA VAL A 8 -1.36 -3.90 -8.56
C VAL A 8 -2.62 -4.12 -9.41
N SER A 9 -2.49 -4.44 -10.69
CA SER A 9 -3.65 -4.70 -11.55
C SER A 9 -4.38 -5.99 -11.19
N GLU A 10 -3.66 -7.04 -10.83
CA GLU A 10 -4.22 -8.38 -10.59
C GLU A 10 -4.68 -8.57 -9.13
N HIS A 11 -4.06 -7.87 -8.17
CA HIS A 11 -4.25 -8.16 -6.74
C HIS A 11 -4.78 -6.98 -5.90
N LEU A 12 -4.82 -5.75 -6.42
CA LEU A 12 -5.48 -4.65 -5.72
C LEU A 12 -6.91 -4.49 -6.23
N GLN A 13 -7.88 -4.67 -5.34
CA GLN A 13 -9.31 -4.54 -5.65
C GLN A 13 -9.88 -3.23 -5.07
N PRO A 14 -10.90 -2.61 -5.71
CA PRO A 14 -11.57 -1.42 -5.17
C PRO A 14 -12.23 -1.63 -3.81
N SER A 15 -12.54 -2.88 -3.46
CA SER A 15 -13.14 -3.29 -2.18
C SER A 15 -12.15 -3.31 -1.02
N HIS A 16 -10.83 -3.31 -1.30
CA HIS A 16 -9.82 -3.32 -0.24
C HIS A 16 -9.82 -1.99 0.54
N ARG A 17 -9.46 -2.08 1.82
CA ARG A 17 -9.46 -0.97 2.77
C ARG A 17 -8.08 -0.78 3.43
N TYR A 18 -7.32 -1.84 3.65
CA TYR A 18 -6.06 -1.81 4.37
C TYR A 18 -4.94 -2.47 3.55
N VAL A 19 -3.98 -1.67 3.08
CA VAL A 19 -2.95 -2.11 2.13
C VAL A 19 -1.56 -1.91 2.72
N GLY A 20 -0.77 -2.97 2.80
CA GLY A 20 0.64 -2.91 3.19
C GLY A 20 1.55 -2.50 2.02
N ILE A 21 2.49 -1.59 2.27
CA ILE A 21 3.50 -1.15 1.32
C ILE A 21 4.88 -1.42 1.91
N GLY A 22 5.55 -2.37 1.27
CA GLY A 22 6.90 -2.83 1.55
C GLY A 22 7.99 -1.78 1.36
N SER A 23 9.24 -2.20 1.40
CA SER A 23 10.40 -1.31 1.18
C SER A 23 11.25 -1.82 0.01
N GLY A 24 12.10 -0.95 -0.53
CA GLY A 24 12.99 -1.30 -1.65
C GLY A 24 12.61 -0.66 -2.99
N SER A 25 13.52 -0.79 -3.95
CA SER A 25 13.46 -0.07 -5.23
C SER A 25 12.27 -0.48 -6.12
N THR A 26 11.80 -1.73 -5.98
CA THR A 26 10.65 -2.23 -6.74
C THR A 26 9.32 -1.65 -6.25
N VAL A 27 9.21 -1.33 -4.95
CA VAL A 27 7.97 -0.84 -4.31
C VAL A 27 7.63 0.58 -4.74
N VAL A 28 8.61 1.38 -5.18
CA VAL A 28 8.38 2.70 -5.81
C VAL A 28 7.34 2.59 -6.93
N TYR A 29 7.47 1.58 -7.79
CA TYR A 29 6.57 1.37 -8.92
C TYR A 29 5.19 0.86 -8.50
N VAL A 30 5.05 0.27 -7.32
CA VAL A 30 3.74 -0.14 -6.77
C VAL A 30 2.95 1.11 -6.40
N VAL A 31 3.57 2.04 -5.68
CA VAL A 31 2.93 3.31 -5.27
C VAL A 31 2.50 4.11 -6.50
N ASP A 32 3.37 4.23 -7.51
CA ASP A 32 3.04 4.90 -8.78
C ASP A 32 1.83 4.26 -9.48
N ALA A 33 1.78 2.92 -9.53
CA ALA A 33 0.70 2.18 -10.18
C ALA A 33 -0.63 2.35 -9.44
N ILE A 34 -0.61 2.41 -8.11
CA ILE A 34 -1.81 2.67 -7.29
C ILE A 34 -2.30 4.09 -7.52
N ALA A 35 -1.41 5.09 -7.45
CA ALA A 35 -1.76 6.49 -7.64
C ALA A 35 -2.40 6.73 -9.03
N ALA A 36 -1.87 6.08 -10.07
CA ALA A 36 -2.38 6.17 -11.43
C ALA A 36 -3.82 5.65 -11.62
N LYS A 37 -4.33 4.79 -10.72
CA LYS A 37 -5.75 4.34 -10.76
C LYS A 37 -6.74 5.44 -10.34
N GLY A 38 -6.25 6.49 -9.70
CA GLY A 38 -7.03 7.67 -9.32
C GLY A 38 -7.82 7.53 -8.00
N PRO A 39 -8.21 8.66 -7.37
CA PRO A 39 -8.85 8.67 -6.05
C PRO A 39 -10.17 7.91 -5.98
N SER A 40 -10.91 7.79 -7.08
CA SER A 40 -12.15 7.00 -7.12
C SER A 40 -11.91 5.50 -6.89
N PHE A 41 -10.69 5.03 -7.15
CA PHE A 41 -10.31 3.63 -6.94
C PHE A 41 -9.76 3.42 -5.51
N TRP A 42 -8.82 4.26 -5.08
CA TRP A 42 -8.09 4.05 -3.82
C TRP A 42 -8.55 4.93 -2.65
N GLY A 43 -9.49 5.86 -2.86
CA GLY A 43 -9.86 6.88 -1.88
C GLY A 43 -10.36 6.35 -0.54
N GLU A 44 -10.86 5.12 -0.52
CA GLU A 44 -11.31 4.42 0.68
C GLU A 44 -10.22 3.59 1.37
N MET A 45 -9.05 3.45 0.75
CA MET A 45 -7.93 2.67 1.25
C MET A 45 -7.10 3.45 2.25
N THR A 46 -6.44 2.73 3.15
CA THR A 46 -5.40 3.21 4.07
C THR A 46 -4.15 2.38 3.84
N PHE A 47 -3.02 3.06 3.68
CA PHE A 47 -1.75 2.46 3.33
C PHE A 47 -0.79 2.45 4.52
N PHE A 48 -0.20 1.28 4.79
CA PHE A 48 0.69 1.03 5.91
C PHE A 48 2.11 0.79 5.41
N PRO A 49 3.08 1.67 5.71
CA PRO A 49 4.46 1.48 5.30
C PRO A 49 5.19 0.48 6.19
N THR A 50 6.15 -0.24 5.63
CA THR A 50 7.12 -1.04 6.40
C THR A 50 8.36 -0.25 6.84
N GLY A 51 8.59 0.95 6.30
CA GLY A 51 9.79 1.75 6.61
C GLY A 51 9.68 3.23 6.21
N SER A 52 10.75 3.98 6.46
CA SER A 52 10.82 5.44 6.19
C SER A 52 10.69 5.77 4.70
N GLN A 53 11.27 4.93 3.83
CA GLN A 53 11.19 5.08 2.38
C GLN A 53 9.73 4.97 1.90
N SER A 54 9.03 3.88 2.22
CA SER A 54 7.64 3.68 1.79
C SER A 54 6.69 4.69 2.39
N LYS A 55 6.93 5.12 3.64
CA LYS A 55 6.22 6.24 4.25
C LYS A 55 6.35 7.52 3.41
N GLY A 56 7.56 7.83 2.94
CA GLY A 56 7.81 8.97 2.06
C GLY A 56 7.09 8.86 0.73
N LEU A 57 7.11 7.67 0.11
CA LEU A 57 6.45 7.41 -1.18
C LEU A 57 4.92 7.57 -1.09
N ILE A 58 4.29 6.95 -0.09
CA ILE A 58 2.83 7.05 0.14
C ILE A 58 2.44 8.52 0.31
N ARG A 59 3.20 9.27 1.14
CA ARG A 59 2.94 10.68 1.41
C ARG A 59 3.09 11.55 0.16
N ALA A 60 4.16 11.33 -0.61
CA ALA A 60 4.42 12.07 -1.85
C ALA A 60 3.34 11.81 -2.92
N ALA A 61 2.77 10.61 -2.95
CA ALA A 61 1.68 10.24 -3.85
C ALA A 61 0.29 10.73 -3.41
N GLY A 62 0.17 11.38 -2.23
CA GLY A 62 -1.10 11.86 -1.70
C GLY A 62 -2.04 10.74 -1.21
N LEU A 63 -1.52 9.54 -0.98
CA LEU A 63 -2.27 8.39 -0.49
C LEU A 63 -2.49 8.49 1.03
N ARG A 64 -3.61 7.97 1.53
CA ARG A 64 -3.93 7.98 2.97
C ARG A 64 -2.96 7.08 3.74
N LEU A 65 -2.05 7.69 4.49
CA LEU A 65 -1.02 7.02 5.27
C LEU A 65 -1.47 6.74 6.71
N CYS A 66 -1.21 5.54 7.21
CA CYS A 66 -1.28 5.19 8.63
C CYS A 66 -0.01 4.43 9.03
N ASN A 67 0.63 4.76 10.17
CA ASN A 67 1.78 3.98 10.62
C ASN A 67 1.31 2.61 11.14
N LEU A 68 2.19 1.62 11.08
CA LEU A 68 1.86 0.26 11.54
C LEU A 68 1.49 0.21 13.03
N ASP A 69 2.14 1.05 13.86
CA ASP A 69 1.86 1.15 15.29
C ASP A 69 0.52 1.84 15.59
N ASP A 70 0.06 2.71 14.68
CA ASP A 70 -1.21 3.44 14.80
C ASP A 70 -2.38 2.69 14.15
N ARG A 71 -2.16 1.42 13.81
CA ARG A 71 -3.11 0.61 13.07
C ARG A 71 -4.40 0.42 13.88
N PRO A 72 -5.59 0.63 13.25
CA PRO A 72 -6.86 0.46 13.94
C PRO A 72 -6.99 -0.94 14.55
N LEU A 73 -7.65 -1.01 15.70
CA LEU A 73 -7.98 -2.27 16.35
C LEU A 73 -9.44 -2.64 16.08
N GLU A 74 -9.69 -3.90 15.76
CA GLU A 74 -10.99 -4.54 15.69
C GLU A 74 -11.05 -5.68 16.69
N SER A 75 -12.03 -5.65 17.60
CA SER A 75 -12.15 -6.63 18.69
C SER A 75 -10.87 -6.81 19.52
N GLY A 76 -10.12 -5.73 19.74
CA GLY A 76 -8.88 -5.71 20.52
C GLY A 76 -7.64 -6.25 19.78
N LYS A 77 -7.74 -6.52 18.48
CA LYS A 77 -6.61 -6.95 17.63
C LYS A 77 -6.41 -5.96 16.49
N PRO A 78 -5.18 -5.76 15.98
CA PRO A 78 -4.99 -4.98 14.77
C PRO A 78 -5.89 -5.53 13.67
N VAL A 79 -6.53 -4.64 12.90
CA VAL A 79 -7.30 -5.03 11.70
C VAL A 79 -6.45 -5.94 10.81
N THR A 80 -7.02 -6.73 9.90
CA THR A 80 -6.22 -7.52 8.94
C THR A 80 -5.86 -6.66 7.71
N LEU A 81 -4.73 -6.95 7.05
CA LEU A 81 -4.40 -6.26 5.79
C LEU A 81 -5.07 -7.07 4.69
N ASP A 82 -5.76 -6.41 3.77
CA ASP A 82 -6.39 -7.09 2.64
C ASP A 82 -5.33 -7.59 1.65
N VAL A 83 -4.28 -6.78 1.47
CA VAL A 83 -3.15 -7.10 0.60
C VAL A 83 -1.89 -6.39 1.09
N ALA A 84 -0.73 -6.97 0.85
CA ALA A 84 0.56 -6.32 1.03
C ALA A 84 1.42 -6.51 -0.22
N PHE A 85 2.10 -5.47 -0.64
CA PHE A 85 3.07 -5.51 -1.74
C PHE A 85 4.45 -5.25 -1.19
N ASP A 86 5.37 -6.21 -1.36
CA ASP A 86 6.76 -6.05 -0.95
C ASP A 86 7.72 -6.55 -2.03
N GLY A 87 8.94 -6.05 -2.00
CA GLY A 87 10.05 -6.67 -2.70
C GLY A 87 10.55 -7.88 -1.91
N ALA A 88 11.39 -8.69 -2.55
CA ALA A 88 12.15 -9.72 -1.88
C ALA A 88 13.56 -9.74 -2.49
N ASP A 89 14.54 -9.99 -1.65
CA ASP A 89 15.88 -10.44 -2.07
C ASP A 89 15.88 -11.98 -2.05
N GLU A 90 16.72 -12.61 -2.89
CA GLU A 90 16.83 -14.09 -3.01
C GLU A 90 17.44 -14.78 -1.78
#